data_AF-A0A3B8U8S3-F1
#
_entry.id   AF-A0A3B8U8S3-F1
#
_cell.length_a   1.000
_cell.length_b   1.000
_cell.length_c   1.000
_cell.angle_alpha   90.00
_cell.angle_beta   90.00
_cell.angle_gamma   90.00
#
_symmetry.space_group_name_H-M   'P 1'
#
loop_
_entity.id
_entity.type
_entity.pdbx_description
1 polymer ?
#
loop_
_entity_poly.entity_id
_entity_poly.type
_entity_poly.pdbx_seq_one_letter_code
_entity_poly.pdbx_strand_id
1 'polypeptide(L)' 'MLREESLRVGALLIFDEVMTGYRVGLKGAQGLYGIDPDLTCYGKVIGGGFPVAAVGGKARIMDHLAPLGQVYQV' A
#
# COMPACT_ATOMS: atom_id res chain seq x y z
N MET A 1 4.90 -14.39 -11.38
CA MET A 1 4.97 -12.94 -11.08
C MET A 1 5.02 -12.70 -9.56
N LEU A 2 5.45 -11.53 -9.06
CA LEU A 2 5.54 -11.26 -7.60
C LEU A 2 4.21 -11.49 -6.84
N ARG A 3 3.06 -11.22 -7.46
CA ARG A 3 1.74 -11.50 -6.86
C ARG A 3 1.49 -12.99 -6.66
N GLU A 4 1.86 -13.83 -7.62
CA GLU A 4 1.69 -15.29 -7.51
C GLU A 4 2.64 -15.87 -6.46
N GLU A 5 3.90 -15.44 -6.48
CA GLU A 5 4.90 -15.93 -5.53
C GLU A 5 4.58 -15.55 -4.09
N SER A 6 4.15 -14.30 -3.85
CA SER A 6 3.71 -13.85 -2.52
C SER A 6 2.55 -14.69 -1.99
N LEU A 7 1.56 -15.02 -2.83
CA LEU A 7 0.47 -15.91 -2.45
C LEU A 7 0.97 -17.33 -2.14
N ARG A 8 1.86 -17.87 -2.98
CA ARG A 8 2.41 -19.23 -2.84
C ARG A 8 3.13 -19.43 -1.51
N VAL A 9 3.89 -18.44 -1.05
CA VAL A 9 4.67 -18.53 0.20
C VAL A 9 3.96 -17.91 1.41
N GLY A 10 2.77 -17.34 1.22
CA GLY A 10 2.03 -16.64 2.28
C GLY A 10 2.67 -15.31 2.71
N ALA A 11 3.48 -14.70 1.86
CA ALA A 11 4.05 -13.38 2.09
C ALA A 11 3.09 -12.27 1.66
N LEU A 12 3.21 -11.10 2.30
CA LEU A 12 2.47 -9.91 1.88
C LEU A 12 3.15 -9.29 0.67
N LEU A 13 2.35 -8.96 -0.36
CA LEU A 13 2.81 -8.09 -1.44
C LEU A 13 2.59 -6.63 -1.03
N ILE A 14 3.66 -5.86 -0.94
CA ILE A 14 3.60 -4.43 -0.63
C ILE A 14 3.97 -3.65 -1.89
N PHE A 15 3.11 -2.72 -2.29
CA PHE A 15 3.45 -1.74 -3.32
C PHE A 15 3.92 -0.44 -2.67
N ASP A 16 5.14 -0.03 -2.98
CA ASP A 16 5.58 1.33 -2.71
C ASP A 16 5.09 2.25 -3.82
N GLU A 17 3.92 2.84 -3.60
CA GLU A 17 3.29 3.80 -4.50
C GLU A 17 3.59 5.25 -4.08
N VAL A 18 4.67 5.51 -3.32
CA VAL A 18 5.03 6.87 -2.92
C VAL A 18 5.33 7.73 -4.16
N MET A 19 5.90 7.16 -5.23
CA MET A 19 6.11 7.87 -6.50
C MET A 19 5.01 7.61 -7.53
N THR A 20 4.55 6.36 -7.65
CA THR A 20 3.63 5.96 -8.72
C THR A 20 2.17 6.29 -8.42
N GLY A 21 1.79 6.31 -7.13
CA GLY A 21 0.43 6.55 -6.68
C GLY A 21 -0.04 7.93 -7.13
N TYR A 22 -1.18 7.96 -7.82
CA TYR A 22 -1.77 9.16 -8.42
C TYR A 22 -0.89 9.86 -9.49
N ARG A 23 0.30 9.33 -9.79
CA ARG A 23 1.21 9.84 -10.83
C ARG A 23 1.03 9.14 -12.16
N VAL A 24 0.95 7.81 -12.14
CA VAL A 24 0.79 7.00 -13.36
C VAL A 24 -0.70 6.80 -13.74
N GLY A 25 -1.60 7.40 -12.97
CA GLY A 25 -3.05 7.35 -13.14
C GLY A 25 -3.77 7.42 -11.79
N LEU A 26 -5.08 7.63 -11.80
CA LEU A 26 -5.89 7.72 -10.57
C LEU A 26 -5.85 6.44 -9.71
N LYS A 27 -5.61 5.29 -10.35
CA LYS A 27 -5.50 3.98 -9.70
C LYS A 27 -4.05 3.54 -9.45
N GLY A 28 -3.06 4.43 -9.67
CA GLY A 28 -1.65 4.14 -9.48
C GLY A 28 -1.13 2.97 -10.35
N ALA A 29 0.01 2.41 -9.94
CA ALA A 29 0.60 1.23 -10.53
C ALA A 29 -0.30 0.00 -10.36
N GLN A 30 -1.06 -0.08 -9.26
CA GLN A 30 -2.05 -1.15 -9.02
C GLN A 30 -3.05 -1.26 -10.18
N GLY A 31 -3.64 -0.12 -10.59
CA GLY A 31 -4.57 -0.09 -11.71
C GLY A 31 -3.90 -0.26 -13.07
N LEU A 32 -2.68 0.28 -13.25
CA LEU A 32 -1.92 0.14 -14.50
C LEU A 32 -1.57 -1.32 -14.79
N TYR A 33 -1.17 -2.08 -13.77
CA TYR A 33 -0.77 -3.48 -13.90
C TYR A 33 -1.91 -4.46 -13.60
N GLY A 34 -3.07 -3.99 -13.12
CA GLY A 34 -4.18 -4.86 -12.72
C GLY A 34 -3.84 -5.77 -11.54
N ILE A 35 -2.98 -5.32 -10.63
CA ILE A 35 -2.51 -6.10 -9.48
C ILE A 35 -3.08 -5.54 -8.18
N ASP A 36 -3.65 -6.42 -7.35
CA ASP A 36 -4.11 -6.14 -5.98
C ASP A 36 -3.01 -6.51 -4.94
N PRO A 37 -2.25 -5.54 -4.43
CA PRO A 37 -1.31 -5.77 -3.34
C PRO A 37 -2.05 -5.96 -2.01
N ASP A 38 -1.34 -6.44 -1.00
CA ASP A 38 -1.88 -6.60 0.34
C ASP A 38 -1.81 -5.29 1.15
N LEU A 39 -0.75 -4.51 0.92
CA LEU A 39 -0.53 -3.18 1.47
C LEU A 39 0.06 -2.24 0.39
N THR A 40 -0.20 -0.95 0.54
CA THR A 40 0.31 0.10 -0.32
C THR A 40 0.79 1.27 0.52
N CYS A 41 2.01 1.73 0.24
CA CYS A 41 2.59 2.95 0.80
C CYS A 41 2.36 4.11 -0.16
N TYR A 42 1.90 5.25 0.37
CA TYR A 42 1.69 6.48 -0.38
C TYR A 42 2.46 7.65 0.24
N GLY A 43 2.70 8.65 -0.58
CA GLY A 43 3.28 9.93 -0.18
C GLY A 43 3.30 10.86 -1.39
N LYS A 44 4.20 11.85 -1.37
CA LYS A 44 4.39 12.83 -2.45
C LYS A 44 3.07 13.46 -2.93
N VAL A 45 2.47 12.92 -4.01
CA VAL A 45 1.28 13.49 -4.67
C VAL A 45 0.12 13.65 -3.69
N ILE A 46 -0.09 12.69 -2.79
CA ILE A 46 -1.19 12.75 -1.81
C ILE A 46 -1.04 13.87 -0.79
N GLY A 47 0.18 14.38 -0.60
CA GLY A 47 0.46 15.48 0.32
C GLY A 47 0.15 16.86 -0.27
N GLY A 48 -0.09 16.97 -1.58
CA GLY A 48 -0.40 18.26 -2.21
C GLY A 48 0.66 19.35 -1.99
N GLY A 49 1.91 18.97 -1.75
CA GLY A 49 3.01 19.89 -1.41
C GLY A 49 3.36 19.97 0.08
N PHE A 50 2.59 19.31 0.96
CA PHE A 50 2.86 19.21 2.40
C PHE A 50 3.47 17.84 2.77
N PRO A 51 4.19 17.74 3.92
CA PRO A 51 4.68 16.46 4.42
C PRO A 51 3.53 15.51 4.77
N VAL A 52 3.37 14.45 3.98
CA VAL A 52 2.35 13.41 4.20
C VAL A 52 2.91 12.06 3.76
N ALA A 53 2.65 11.04 4.56
CA ALA A 53 2.78 9.63 4.21
C ALA A 53 1.53 8.90 4.65
N ALA A 54 1.19 7.82 3.95
CA ALA A 54 0.07 6.96 4.33
C ALA A 54 0.39 5.50 4.00
N VAL A 55 -0.12 4.59 4.82
CA VAL A 55 -0.16 3.15 4.53
C VAL A 55 -1.62 2.73 4.52
N GLY A 56 -2.02 1.97 3.52
CA GLY A 56 -3.36 1.42 3.41
C GLY A 56 -3.34 0.02 2.80
N GLY A 57 -4.41 -0.74 3.00
CA GLY A 57 -4.51 -2.08 2.43
C GLY A 57 -5.66 -2.87 3.02
N LYS A 58 -5.54 -4.19 3.02
CA LYS A 58 -6.60 -5.11 3.44
C LYS A 58 -6.91 -4.93 4.93
N ALA A 59 -8.21 -4.84 5.28
CA ALA A 59 -8.66 -4.62 6.66
C ALA A 59 -8.02 -5.59 7.66
N ARG A 60 -8.01 -6.89 7.34
CA ARG A 60 -7.36 -7.93 8.17
C ARG A 60 -5.89 -7.66 8.52
N ILE A 61 -5.20 -6.83 7.74
CA ILE A 61 -3.81 -6.42 7.99
C ILE A 61 -3.80 -5.10 8.76
N MET A 62 -4.61 -4.13 8.33
CA MET A 62 -4.71 -2.80 8.97
C MET A 62 -5.26 -2.87 10.39
N ASP A 63 -6.09 -3.87 10.72
CA ASP A 63 -6.65 -4.09 12.06
C ASP A 63 -5.57 -4.48 13.10
N HIS A 64 -4.36 -4.83 12.66
CA HIS A 64 -3.23 -5.02 13.57
C HIS A 64 -2.66 -3.68 14.09
N LEU A 65 -3.00 -2.55 13.47
CA LEU A 65 -2.54 -1.24 13.88
C LEU A 65 -3.30 -0.75 15.12
N ALA A 66 -2.60 -0.05 16.01
CA ALA A 66 -3.20 0.62 17.15
C ALA A 66 -4.20 1.69 16.67
N PRO A 67 -5.36 1.86 17.34
CA PRO A 67 -5.72 1.26 18.63
C PRO A 67 -6.41 -0.12 18.58
N LEU A 68 -6.66 -0.69 17.40
CA LEU A 68 -7.35 -1.98 17.26
C LEU A 68 -6.44 -3.17 17.56
N GLY A 69 -5.19 -3.09 17.13
CA GLY A 69 -4.18 -4.12 17.34
C GLY A 69 -2.98 -3.62 18.14
N GLN A 70 -1.93 -4.44 18.14
CA GLN A 70 -0.74 -4.26 18.98
C GLN A 70 0.42 -3.56 18.25
N VAL A 71 0.30 -3.31 16.94
CA VAL A 71 1.34 -2.66 16.15
C VAL A 71 1.17 -1.15 16.25
N TYR A 72 2.19 -0.45 16.73
CA TYR A 72 2.21 1.00 16.77
C TYR A 72 2.96 1.57 15.57
N GLN A 73 2.41 2.60 14.95
CA GLN A 73 2.94 3.29 13.79
C GLN A 73 3.14 4.78 14.11
N VAL A 74 4.23 5.37 13.64
CA VAL A 74 4.60 6.79 13.81
C VAL A 74 4.61 7.51 12.47
#